data_AF-A0A2M7HWY6-F1
#
_entry.id   AF-A0A2M7HWY6-F1
#
_cell.length_a   1.000
_cell.length_b   1.000
_cell.length_c   1.000
_cell.angle_alpha   90.00
_cell.angle_beta   90.00
_cell.angle_gamma   90.00
#
_symmetry.space_group_name_H-M   'P 1'
#
loop_
_entity.id
_entity.type
_entity.pdbx_description
1 polymer ?
#
loop_
_entity_poly.entity_id
_entity_poly.type
_entity_poly.pdbx_seq_one_letter_code
_entity_poly.pdbx_strand_id
1 'polypeptide(L)'
;LPTDFSTNQSHIPNKSLAQFDGAAHLNEQMGIPFHFADYLELIDWTGRAIRLDKKGYIDNQRPKLLNELGISPDAWLTSTKEFRRQYSGISGRWDSMCEFKKQHNSGKWCKGKASSQALHP
;
A
#
# COMPACT_ATOMS: atom_id res chain seq x y z
N LEU A 1 33.39 30.40 17.85
CA LEU A 1 33.22 29.90 16.46
C LEU A 1 34.27 28.83 16.22
N PRO A 2 33.96 27.64 15.67
CA PRO A 2 32.65 27.07 15.37
C PRO A 2 32.32 25.82 16.21
N THR A 3 31.03 25.53 16.30
CA THR A 3 30.38 24.38 16.95
C THR A 3 30.27 23.23 15.95
N ASP A 4 30.84 22.07 16.27
CA ASP A 4 30.67 20.83 15.51
C ASP A 4 29.27 20.25 15.77
N PHE A 5 28.34 20.50 14.85
CA PHE A 5 27.11 19.72 14.73
C PHE A 5 27.40 18.48 13.89
N SER A 6 27.98 17.46 14.53
CA SER A 6 28.01 16.12 13.96
C SER A 6 26.58 15.58 13.93
N THR A 7 25.96 15.62 12.76
CA THR A 7 24.65 15.04 12.50
C THR A 7 24.81 13.52 12.55
N ASN A 8 24.53 12.92 13.71
CA ASN A 8 24.36 11.48 13.86
C ASN A 8 23.16 11.02 13.01
N GLN A 9 23.41 10.76 11.72
CA GLN A 9 22.49 10.00 10.89
C GLN A 9 22.55 8.55 11.38
N SER A 10 21.58 8.16 12.21
CA SER A 10 21.35 6.76 12.53
C SER A 10 21.06 6.00 11.23
N HIS A 11 22.01 5.19 10.80
CA HIS A 11 21.84 4.27 9.69
C HIS A 11 20.80 3.21 10.12
N ILE A 12 19.52 3.45 9.79
CA ILE A 12 18.47 2.46 10.03
C ILE A 12 18.73 1.33 9.02
N PRO A 13 19.10 0.12 9.47
CA PRO A 13 19.28 -0.99 8.56
C PRO A 13 17.96 -1.25 7.84
N ASN A 14 18.02 -1.41 6.52
CA ASN A 14 16.83 -1.72 5.73
C ASN A 14 16.21 -3.01 6.24
N LYS A 15 14.96 -2.94 6.69
CA LYS A 15 14.20 -4.12 7.10
C LYS A 15 14.08 -5.07 5.90
N SER A 16 14.40 -6.35 6.10
CA SER A 16 14.20 -7.37 5.07
C SER A 16 12.72 -7.44 4.66
N LEU A 17 12.46 -7.75 3.39
CA LEU A 17 11.09 -7.92 2.89
C LEU A 17 10.44 -9.13 3.56
N ALA A 18 9.20 -8.96 4.00
CA ALA A 18 8.41 -10.06 4.55
C ALA A 18 8.03 -11.05 3.44
N GLN A 19 8.08 -12.34 3.74
CA GLN A 19 7.60 -13.39 2.82
C GLN A 19 6.08 -13.54 2.92
N PHE A 20 5.44 -14.06 1.87
CA PHE A 20 4.04 -14.48 1.90
C PHE A 20 3.95 -15.81 2.63
N ASP A 21 3.36 -15.84 3.82
CA ASP A 21 3.29 -17.04 4.66
C ASP A 21 1.95 -17.78 4.54
N GLY A 22 0.98 -17.22 3.80
CA GLY A 22 -0.29 -17.86 3.45
C GLY A 22 -1.21 -18.18 4.63
N ALA A 23 -0.79 -17.89 5.87
CA ALA A 23 -1.45 -18.38 7.08
C ALA A 23 -1.78 -17.23 8.04
N ALA A 24 -3.06 -16.87 8.10
CA ALA A 24 -3.60 -15.93 9.09
C ALA A 24 -3.66 -16.49 10.53
N HIS A 25 -3.22 -17.73 10.79
CA HIS A 25 -3.52 -18.49 12.01
C HIS A 25 -2.32 -18.88 12.89
N LEU A 26 -1.12 -18.34 12.64
CA LEU A 26 0.00 -18.55 13.56
C LEU A 26 0.01 -17.45 14.63
N ASN A 27 0.21 -17.84 15.89
CA ASN A 27 0.31 -16.91 17.03
C ASN A 27 1.44 -15.88 16.88
N GLU A 28 2.44 -16.19 16.05
CA GLU A 28 3.51 -15.27 15.65
C GLU A 28 3.52 -15.15 14.13
N GLN A 29 2.99 -14.04 13.63
CA GLN A 29 2.92 -13.77 12.19
C GLN A 29 4.25 -13.14 11.74
N MET A 30 5.13 -13.98 11.18
CA MET A 30 6.46 -13.56 10.73
C MET A 30 6.44 -12.99 9.30
N GLY A 31 5.37 -13.24 8.54
CA GLY A 31 5.20 -12.84 7.14
C GLY A 31 3.88 -12.12 6.85
N ILE A 32 3.60 -11.97 5.55
CA ILE A 32 2.36 -11.42 5.02
C ILE A 32 1.32 -12.56 4.99
N PRO A 33 0.16 -12.41 5.68
CA PRO A 33 -0.83 -13.48 5.86
C PRO A 33 -1.73 -13.71 4.65
N PHE A 34 -1.13 -13.71 3.46
CA PHE A 34 -1.81 -13.96 2.20
C PHE A 34 -0.95 -14.90 1.36
N HIS A 35 -1.59 -15.69 0.51
CA HIS A 35 -0.84 -16.53 -0.41
C HIS A 35 -0.24 -15.66 -1.51
N PHE A 36 0.99 -15.99 -1.93
CA PHE A 36 1.62 -15.30 -3.06
C PHE A 36 0.80 -15.43 -4.35
N ALA A 37 0.13 -16.57 -4.55
CA ALA A 37 -0.77 -16.78 -5.68
C ALA A 37 -1.95 -15.79 -5.69
N ASP A 38 -2.56 -15.53 -4.53
CA ASP A 38 -3.68 -14.57 -4.39
C ASP A 38 -3.21 -13.13 -4.72
N TYR A 39 -1.95 -12.80 -4.40
CA TYR A 39 -1.33 -11.54 -4.82
C TYR A 39 -1.11 -11.46 -6.34
N LEU A 40 -0.59 -12.53 -6.97
CA LEU A 40 -0.39 -12.56 -8.41
C LEU A 40 -1.71 -12.45 -9.19
N GLU A 41 -2.77 -13.11 -8.70
CA GLU A 41 -4.12 -12.99 -9.25
C GLU A 41 -4.60 -11.53 -9.23
N LEU A 42 -4.45 -10.84 -8.09
CA LEU A 42 -4.81 -9.43 -7.97
C LEU A 42 -4.04 -8.54 -8.97
N ILE A 43 -2.74 -8.80 -9.15
CA ILE A 43 -1.90 -8.01 -10.06
C ILE A 43 -2.30 -8.25 -11.53
N ASP A 44 -2.54 -9.50 -11.94
CA ASP A 44 -3.01 -9.83 -13.29
C ASP A 44 -4.37 -9.17 -13.56
N TRP A 45 -5.31 -9.32 -12.63
CA TRP A 45 -6.63 -8.71 -12.73
C TRP A 45 -6.55 -7.17 -12.85
N THR A 46 -5.71 -6.54 -12.02
CA THR A 46 -5.50 -5.08 -12.05
C THR A 46 -4.92 -4.62 -13.40
N GLY A 47 -3.93 -5.35 -13.93
CA GLY A 47 -3.30 -5.05 -15.21
C GLY A 47 -4.29 -5.09 -16.38
N ARG A 48 -5.18 -6.09 -16.39
CA ARG A 48 -6.27 -6.20 -17.40
C ARG A 48 -7.29 -5.08 -17.25
N ALA A 49 -7.67 -4.73 -16.02
CA ALA A 49 -8.67 -3.70 -15.75
C ALA A 49 -8.22 -2.26 -16.08
N ILE A 50 -6.91 -1.98 -16.10
CA ILE A 50 -6.37 -0.65 -16.44
C ILE A 50 -6.18 -0.51 -17.97
N ARG A 51 -5.79 -1.57 -18.67
CA ARG A 51 -5.48 -1.54 -20.11
C ARG A 51 -6.72 -1.74 -20.97
N LEU A 52 -7.50 -0.68 -21.13
CA LEU A 52 -8.68 -0.64 -22.02
C LEU A 52 -8.33 -0.89 -23.49
N ASP A 53 -7.08 -0.65 -23.89
CA ASP A 53 -6.56 -0.79 -25.26
C ASP A 53 -6.29 -2.25 -25.66
N LYS A 54 -6.21 -3.17 -24.69
CA LYS A 54 -6.05 -4.60 -24.93
C LYS A 54 -7.43 -5.26 -24.80
N LYS A 55 -8.04 -5.65 -25.92
CA LYS A 55 -9.26 -6.47 -25.91
C LYS A 55 -8.96 -7.82 -25.22
N GLY A 56 -9.25 -7.89 -23.93
CA GLY A 56 -9.20 -9.09 -23.12
C GLY A 56 -10.36 -9.05 -22.15
N TYR A 57 -11.00 -10.20 -21.97
CA TYR A 57 -12.05 -10.41 -20.96
C TYR A 57 -11.49 -10.03 -19.58
N ILE A 58 -12.05 -8.97 -18.99
CA ILE A 58 -11.92 -8.73 -17.54
C ILE A 58 -12.87 -9.74 -16.93
N ASP A 59 -12.32 -10.71 -16.21
CA ASP A 59 -13.19 -11.61 -15.48
C ASP A 59 -14.00 -10.81 -14.47
N ASN A 60 -15.32 -11.00 -14.48
CA ASN A 60 -16.23 -10.37 -13.52
C ASN A 60 -16.01 -10.91 -12.11
N GLN A 61 -15.19 -11.95 -11.95
CA GLN A 61 -14.78 -12.47 -10.66
C GLN A 61 -13.84 -11.47 -9.95
N ARG A 62 -14.32 -10.94 -8.82
CA ARG A 62 -13.55 -10.10 -7.92
C ARG A 62 -12.41 -10.93 -7.30
N PRO A 63 -11.15 -10.45 -7.35
CA PRO A 63 -10.02 -11.15 -6.75
C PRO A 63 -10.27 -11.45 -5.28
N LYS A 64 -9.92 -12.66 -4.86
CA LYS A 64 -10.09 -13.13 -3.47
C LYS A 64 -9.51 -12.15 -2.44
N LEU A 65 -8.31 -11.64 -2.71
CA LEU A 65 -7.61 -10.71 -1.82
C LEU A 65 -8.38 -9.40 -1.58
N LEU A 66 -9.12 -8.89 -2.57
CA LEU A 66 -9.97 -7.70 -2.40
C LEU A 66 -11.19 -7.99 -1.52
N ASN A 67 -11.70 -9.22 -1.54
CA ASN A 67 -12.79 -9.62 -0.65
C ASN A 67 -12.29 -9.72 0.79
N GLU A 68 -11.16 -10.40 1.03
CA GLU A 68 -10.57 -10.55 2.36
C GLU A 68 -10.18 -9.21 2.99
N LEU A 69 -9.68 -8.26 2.19
CA LEU A 69 -9.36 -6.91 2.65
C LEU A 69 -10.58 -5.99 2.80
N GLY A 70 -11.77 -6.39 2.35
CA GLY A 70 -12.97 -5.55 2.37
C GLY A 70 -12.90 -4.35 1.40
N ILE A 71 -11.98 -4.35 0.44
CA ILE A 71 -11.76 -3.23 -0.49
C ILE A 71 -12.59 -3.44 -1.76
N SER A 72 -13.43 -2.46 -2.12
CA SER A 72 -14.21 -2.55 -3.36
C SER A 72 -13.31 -2.50 -4.60
N PRO A 73 -13.67 -3.23 -5.68
CA PRO A 73 -12.91 -3.20 -6.94
C PRO A 73 -12.72 -1.78 -7.49
N ASP A 74 -13.75 -0.95 -7.43
CA ASP A 74 -13.71 0.42 -7.94
C ASP A 74 -12.75 1.32 -7.12
N ALA A 75 -12.75 1.19 -5.80
CA ALA A 75 -11.81 1.91 -4.93
C ALA A 75 -10.37 1.48 -5.24
N TRP A 76 -10.14 0.17 -5.38
CA TRP A 76 -8.84 -0.38 -5.75
C TRP A 76 -8.36 0.14 -7.12
N LEU A 77 -9.20 0.05 -8.15
CA LEU A 77 -8.85 0.52 -9.50
C LEU A 77 -8.60 2.02 -9.56
N THR A 78 -9.40 2.80 -8.84
CA THR A 78 -9.21 4.25 -8.74
C THR A 78 -7.86 4.57 -8.10
N SER A 79 -7.54 3.94 -6.97
CA SER A 79 -6.27 4.18 -6.29
C SER A 79 -5.05 3.65 -7.05
N THR A 80 -5.14 2.51 -7.72
CA THR A 80 -4.02 1.98 -8.53
C THR A 80 -3.72 2.85 -9.75
N LYS A 81 -4.75 3.40 -10.41
CA LYS A 81 -4.58 4.34 -11.53
C LYS A 81 -4.00 5.68 -11.09
N GLU A 82 -4.42 6.16 -9.92
CA GLU A 82 -4.18 7.55 -9.50
C GLU A 82 -3.23 7.67 -8.30
N PHE A 83 -2.53 6.59 -7.92
CA PHE A 83 -1.73 6.51 -6.71
C PHE A 83 -0.81 7.73 -6.50
N ARG A 84 0.03 8.03 -7.50
CA ARG A 84 0.96 9.17 -7.44
C ARG A 84 0.27 10.54 -7.37
N ARG A 85 -0.98 10.64 -7.87
CA ARG A 85 -1.76 11.88 -7.84
C ARG A 85 -2.45 12.06 -6.49
N GLN A 86 -3.00 10.98 -5.93
CA GLN A 86 -3.80 10.99 -4.72
C GLN A 86 -2.94 11.08 -3.45
N TYR A 87 -1.78 10.43 -3.45
CA TYR A 87 -0.88 10.37 -2.32
C TYR A 87 0.35 11.25 -2.54
N SER A 88 0.90 11.81 -1.46
CA SER A 88 2.15 12.57 -1.48
C SER A 88 3.33 11.68 -1.09
N GLY A 89 3.51 10.57 -1.81
CA GLY A 89 4.59 9.59 -1.58
C GLY A 89 4.37 8.59 -0.45
N ILE A 90 3.23 8.64 0.25
CA ILE A 90 2.88 7.73 1.36
C ILE A 90 1.40 7.40 1.26
N SER A 91 1.05 6.13 1.42
CA SER A 91 -0.33 5.63 1.50
C SER A 91 -0.50 4.76 2.76
N GLY A 92 -1.71 4.70 3.29
CA GLY A 92 -2.03 3.97 4.52
C GLY A 92 -3.24 4.59 5.21
N ARG A 93 -3.53 4.18 6.44
CA ARG A 93 -4.55 4.84 7.25
C ARG A 93 -4.22 6.31 7.45
N TRP A 94 -5.25 7.15 7.44
CA TRP A 94 -5.10 8.60 7.41
C TRP A 94 -4.33 9.14 8.63
N ASP A 95 -4.66 8.63 9.81
CA ASP A 95 -3.99 8.94 11.08
C ASP A 95 -2.50 8.55 11.03
N SER A 96 -2.17 7.32 10.64
CA SER A 96 -0.78 6.86 10.54
C SER A 96 0.03 7.67 9.53
N MET A 97 -0.57 8.04 8.39
CA MET A 97 0.08 8.92 7.40
C MET A 97 0.35 10.31 7.98
N CYS A 98 -0.59 10.85 8.76
CA CYS A 98 -0.44 12.16 9.40
C CYS A 98 0.66 12.15 10.46
N GLU A 99 0.73 11.10 11.26
CA GLU A 99 1.77 10.91 12.26
C GLU A 99 3.14 10.74 11.62
N PHE A 100 3.26 9.88 10.60
CA PHE A 100 4.51 9.66 9.88
C PHE A 100 5.10 10.98 9.34
N LYS A 101 4.27 11.81 8.70
CA LYS A 101 4.75 13.09 8.16
C LYS A 101 5.22 14.07 9.23
N LYS A 102 4.52 14.10 10.39
CA LYS A 102 4.93 14.92 11.53
C LYS A 102 6.30 14.47 12.07
N GLN A 103 6.52 13.16 12.17
CA GLN A 103 7.77 12.59 12.70
C GLN A 103 8.97 12.76 11.76
N HIS A 104 8.78 12.61 10.46
CA HIS A 104 9.87 12.63 9.48
C HIS A 104 10.08 14.00 8.79
N ASN A 105 9.45 15.05 9.30
CA ASN A 105 9.51 16.43 8.77
C ASN A 105 9.33 16.52 7.23
N SER A 106 8.58 15.55 6.65
CA SER A 106 8.48 15.30 5.20
C SER A 106 7.38 16.16 4.54
N GLY A 107 7.28 17.41 4.96
CA GLY A 107 6.28 18.39 4.53
C GLY A 107 5.11 18.58 5.51
N LYS A 108 4.39 19.69 5.35
CA LYS A 108 3.37 20.18 6.31
C LYS A 108 1.95 19.62 6.10
N TRP A 109 1.68 18.98 4.96
CA TRP A 109 0.31 18.62 4.56
C TRP A 109 0.20 17.15 4.18
N CYS A 110 -0.81 16.49 4.72
CA CYS A 110 -1.20 15.13 4.36
C CYS A 110 -2.19 15.20 3.20
N LYS A 111 -1.99 14.37 2.18
CA LYS A 111 -2.83 14.34 0.97
C LYS A 111 -3.42 12.94 0.82
N GLY A 112 -4.64 12.86 0.31
CA GLY A 112 -5.29 11.58 -0.02
C GLY A 112 -6.22 11.04 1.07
N LYS A 113 -6.85 11.90 1.89
CA LYS A 113 -7.79 11.46 2.95
C LYS A 113 -8.93 10.59 2.41
N ALA A 114 -9.59 11.04 1.34
CA ALA A 114 -10.69 10.27 0.74
C ALA A 114 -10.21 8.91 0.19
N SER A 115 -9.07 8.89 -0.51
CA SER A 115 -8.46 7.66 -1.02
C SER A 115 -8.02 6.72 0.11
N SER A 116 -7.48 7.28 1.20
CA SER A 116 -7.13 6.53 2.39
C SER A 116 -8.34 5.86 3.01
N GLN A 117 -9.43 6.60 3.22
CA GLN A 117 -10.68 6.07 3.77
C GLN A 117 -11.35 5.01 2.89
N ALA A 118 -11.13 5.06 1.57
CA ALA A 118 -11.68 4.08 0.63
C ALA A 118 -10.89 2.76 0.59
N LEU A 119 -9.60 2.77 0.95
CA LEU A 119 -8.72 1.58 0.91
C LEU A 119 -8.35 1.02 2.28
N HIS A 120 -8.41 1.85 3.32
CA HIS A 120 -7.97 1.55 4.66
C HIS A 120 -9.12 1.85 5.64
N PRO A 121 -10.10 0.94 5.75
CA PRO A 121 -11.18 1.07 6.73
C PRO A 121 -10.65 1.10 8.17
#